data_AF-A0A2I0XBD1-F1
#
_entry.id   AF-A0A2I0XBD1-F1
#
_cell.length_a   1.000
_cell.length_b   1.000
_cell.length_c   1.000
_cell.angle_alpha   90.00
_cell.angle_beta   90.00
_cell.angle_gamma   90.00
#
_symmetry.space_group_name_H-M   'P 1'
#
loop_
_entity.id
_entity.type
_entity.pdbx_description
1 polymer ?
#
loop_
_entity_poly.entity_id
_entity_poly.type
_entity_poly.pdbx_seq_one_letter_code
_entity_poly.pdbx_strand_id
1 'polypeptide(L)'
;MWRSQIFKLFKAKNYEGFLDNSLSAPSRLLIDSSGKSQINPAYARWHLVDQNIAATLSSIVTTSILPYVLHLDTCAEIWSMLERRLQASNRSKVIQLKNDLHHISMG
;
A
#
# COMPACT_ATOMS: atom_id res chain seq x y z
N MET A 1 -1.72 -4.14 -14.58
CA MET A 1 -3.06 -4.67 -14.25
C MET A 1 -3.33 -4.73 -12.75
N TRP A 2 -2.48 -5.37 -11.93
CA TRP A 2 -2.69 -5.49 -10.47
C TRP A 2 -2.98 -4.16 -9.74
N ARG A 3 -2.17 -3.11 -9.99
CA ARG A 3 -2.32 -1.80 -9.32
C ARG A 3 -3.70 -1.18 -9.54
N SER A 4 -4.22 -1.26 -10.77
CA SER A 4 -5.53 -0.71 -11.11
C SER A 4 -6.67 -1.51 -10.47
N GLN A 5 -6.53 -2.83 -10.32
CA GLN A 5 -7.54 -3.65 -9.63
C GLN A 5 -7.61 -3.30 -8.15
N ILE A 6 -6.46 -3.20 -7.48
CA ILE A 6 -6.41 -2.82 -6.06
C ILE A 6 -6.93 -1.39 -5.88
N PHE A 7 -6.51 -0.44 -6.72
CA PHE A 7 -6.99 0.93 -6.65
C PHE A 7 -8.52 1.04 -6.86
N LYS A 8 -9.09 0.27 -7.80
CA LYS A 8 -10.56 0.22 -8.00
C LYS A 8 -11.29 -0.36 -6.79
N LEU A 9 -10.74 -1.40 -6.14
CA LEU A 9 -11.30 -2.00 -4.94
C LEU A 9 -11.41 -0.97 -3.81
N PHE A 10 -10.35 -0.21 -3.56
CA PHE A 10 -10.33 0.81 -2.51
C PHE A 10 -11.15 2.04 -2.88
N LYS A 11 -11.15 2.44 -4.16
CA LYS A 11 -12.02 3.50 -4.66
C LYS A 11 -13.51 3.18 -4.47
N ALA A 12 -13.92 1.93 -4.67
CA ALA A 12 -15.30 1.50 -4.40
C ALA A 12 -15.69 1.62 -2.91
N LYS A 13 -14.72 1.79 -2.02
CA LYS A 13 -14.90 1.96 -0.58
C LYS A 13 -14.60 3.39 -0.10
N ASN A 14 -14.34 4.34 -1.00
CA ASN A 14 -13.88 5.71 -0.69
C ASN A 14 -12.58 5.77 0.12
N TYR A 15 -11.67 4.81 -0.11
CA TYR A 15 -10.38 4.70 0.59
C TYR A 15 -9.18 5.02 -0.31
N GLU A 16 -9.42 5.49 -1.54
CA GLU A 16 -8.35 5.88 -2.46
C GLU A 16 -7.39 6.92 -1.88
N GLY A 17 -7.91 7.79 -0.99
CA GLY A 17 -7.15 8.87 -0.37
C GLY A 17 -6.02 8.41 0.55
N PHE A 18 -6.12 7.17 1.06
CA PHE A 18 -5.08 6.54 1.88
C PHE A 18 -3.96 5.92 1.02
N LEU A 19 -4.22 5.69 -0.27
CA LEU A 19 -3.25 5.11 -1.20
C LEU A 19 -2.48 6.18 -1.96
N ASP A 20 -3.16 7.25 -2.39
CA ASP A 20 -2.56 8.36 -3.12
C ASP A 20 -2.01 9.46 -2.20
N ASN A 21 -2.15 9.27 -0.88
CA ASN A 21 -1.73 10.21 0.16
C ASN A 21 -2.44 11.58 0.08
N SER A 22 -3.59 11.67 -0.59
CA SER A 22 -4.44 12.87 -0.62
C SER A 22 -5.15 13.11 0.71
N LEU A 23 -5.40 12.06 1.50
CA LEU A 23 -5.89 12.16 2.88
C LEU A 23 -4.70 12.27 3.83
N SER A 24 -4.33 13.50 4.18
CA SER A 24 -3.32 13.74 5.22
C SER A 24 -3.81 13.29 6.59
N ALA A 25 -2.92 12.63 7.34
CA ALA A 25 -3.21 12.19 8.70
C ALA A 25 -3.53 13.41 9.59
N PRO A 26 -4.65 13.39 10.35
CA PRO A 26 -4.95 14.42 11.34
C PRO A 26 -3.86 14.51 12.41
N SER A 27 -3.74 15.64 13.10
CA SER A 27 -2.82 15.74 14.23
C SER A 27 -3.13 14.67 15.28
N ARG A 28 -2.11 13.89 15.68
CA ARG A 28 -2.25 12.78 16.65
C ARG A 28 -2.80 13.26 17.99
N LEU A 29 -2.34 14.43 18.42
CA LEU A 29 -2.69 15.03 19.71
C LEU A 29 -3.42 16.35 19.48
N LEU A 30 -4.44 16.60 20.30
CA LEU A 30 -5.07 17.90 20.50
C LEU A 30 -4.69 18.38 21.89
N ILE A 31 -4.39 19.67 22.01
CA ILE A 31 -4.18 20.31 23.30
C ILE A 31 -5.54 20.87 23.73
N ASP A 32 -6.05 20.45 24.89
CA ASP A 32 -7.28 20.99 25.44
C ASP A 32 -7.06 22.40 26.02
N SER A 33 -8.16 23.08 26.37
CA SER A 33 -8.13 24.42 26.97
C SER A 33 -7.38 24.48 28.31
N SER A 34 -7.08 23.33 28.92
CA SER A 34 -6.31 23.19 30.15
C SER A 34 -4.82 22.88 29.90
N GLY A 35 -4.39 22.87 28.62
CA GLY A 35 -3.00 22.60 28.23
C GLY A 35 -2.64 21.11 28.21
N LYS A 36 -3.59 20.20 28.42
CA LYS A 36 -3.34 18.77 28.43
C LYS A 36 -3.47 18.18 27.03
N SER A 37 -2.51 17.34 26.66
CA SER A 37 -2.54 16.60 25.39
C SER A 37 -3.52 15.42 25.48
N GLN A 38 -4.45 15.35 24.53
CA GLN A 38 -5.40 14.26 24.36
C GLN A 38 -5.30 13.69 22.94
N ILE A 39 -5.57 12.39 22.78
CA ILE A 39 -5.57 11.78 21.44
C ILE A 39 -6.72 12.36 20.63
N ASN A 40 -6.42 12.82 19.42
CA ASN A 40 -7.43 13.32 18.51
C ASN A 40 -8.36 12.17 18.06
N PRO A 41 -9.67 12.23 18.32
CA PRO A 41 -10.61 11.21 17.86
C PRO A 41 -10.62 11.04 16.32
N ALA A 42 -10.34 12.12 15.59
CA ALA A 42 -10.20 12.07 14.13
C ALA A 42 -8.95 11.28 13.71
N TYR A 43 -7.83 11.45 14.41
CA TYR A 43 -6.63 10.64 14.19
C TYR A 43 -6.88 9.17 14.51
N ALA A 44 -7.56 8.86 15.62
CA ALA A 44 -7.86 7.49 15.99
C ALA A 44 -8.71 6.77 14.93
N ARG A 45 -9.73 7.45 14.38
CA ARG A 45 -10.54 6.94 13.27
C ARG A 45 -9.74 6.76 11.99
N TRP A 46 -8.94 7.76 11.61
CA TRP A 46 -8.07 7.69 10.44
C TRP A 46 -7.09 6.51 10.55
N HIS A 47 -6.44 6.36 11.71
CA HIS A 47 -5.50 5.29 11.98
C HIS A 47 -6.15 3.91 11.90
N LEU A 48 -7.37 3.75 12.42
CA LEU A 48 -8.08 2.47 12.34
C LEU A 48 -8.37 2.06 10.89
N VAL A 49 -8.74 3.02 10.04
CA VAL A 49 -8.96 2.77 8.61
C VAL A 49 -7.63 2.44 7.92
N ASP A 50 -6.58 3.22 8.18
CA ASP A 50 -5.24 3.00 7.65
C ASP A 50 -4.73 1.58 7.97
N GLN A 51 -4.84 1.14 9.23
CA GLN A 51 -4.45 -0.20 9.66
C GLN A 51 -5.27 -1.31 9.00
N ASN A 52 -6.57 -1.10 8.81
CA ASN A 52 -7.41 -2.09 8.14
C ASN A 52 -7.05 -2.24 6.66
N ILE A 53 -6.70 -1.13 6.00
CA ILE A 53 -6.20 -1.15 4.62
C ILE A 53 -4.83 -1.83 4.58
N ALA A 54 -3.93 -1.52 5.51
CA ALA A 54 -2.62 -2.15 5.64
C ALA A 54 -2.74 -3.68 5.80
N ALA A 55 -3.64 -4.15 6.66
CA ALA A 55 -3.93 -5.58 6.84
C ALA A 55 -4.51 -6.22 5.57
N THR A 56 -5.44 -5.53 4.91
CA THR A 56 -6.04 -5.99 3.64
C THR A 56 -4.99 -6.09 2.54
N LEU A 57 -4.14 -5.07 2.39
CA LEU A 57 -3.01 -5.08 1.46
C LEU A 57 -2.07 -6.24 1.77
N SER A 58 -1.71 -6.42 3.04
CA SER A 58 -0.85 -7.51 3.51
C SER A 58 -1.44 -8.89 3.22
N SER A 59 -2.77 -9.05 3.24
CA SER A 59 -3.45 -10.27 2.85
C SER A 59 -3.51 -10.51 1.33
N ILE A 60 -3.56 -9.45 0.53
CA ILE A 60 -3.54 -9.53 -0.93
C ILE A 60 -2.14 -9.91 -1.44
N VAL A 61 -1.08 -9.45 -0.77
CA VAL A 61 0.28 -9.85 -1.14
C VAL A 61 0.62 -11.25 -0.64
N THR A 62 1.06 -12.08 -1.57
CA THR A 62 1.56 -13.43 -1.30
C THR A 62 2.83 -13.39 -0.44
N THR A 63 3.10 -14.47 0.29
CA THR A 63 4.17 -14.71 1.28
C THR A 63 5.57 -14.23 0.86
N SER A 64 5.84 -14.07 -0.43
CA SER A 64 7.11 -13.59 -0.99
C SER A 64 7.44 -12.12 -0.67
N ILE A 65 6.46 -11.28 -0.33
CA ILE A 65 6.68 -9.84 -0.08
C ILE A 65 6.44 -9.49 1.40
N LEU A 66 5.80 -10.39 2.16
CA LEU A 66 5.55 -10.27 3.60
C LEU A 66 6.73 -9.74 4.44
N PRO A 67 7.97 -10.28 4.33
CA PRO A 67 9.09 -9.83 5.17
C PRO A 67 9.47 -8.36 4.97
N TYR A 68 9.11 -7.77 3.82
CA TYR A 68 9.36 -6.36 3.52
C TYR A 68 8.23 -5.44 3.97
N VAL A 69 7.06 -6.00 4.28
CA VAL A 69 5.86 -5.28 4.71
C VAL A 69 5.72 -5.28 6.23
N LEU A 70 6.31 -6.27 6.93
CA LEU A 70 6.28 -6.40 8.38
C LEU A 70 6.89 -5.20 9.16
N HIS A 71 7.72 -4.39 8.51
CA HIS A 71 8.38 -3.22 9.14
C HIS A 71 7.71 -1.89 8.76
N LEU A 72 6.58 -1.92 8.04
CA LEU A 72 5.89 -0.74 7.55
C LEU A 72 4.61 -0.55 8.34
N ASP A 73 4.46 0.64 8.93
CA ASP A 73 3.36 0.92 9.85
C ASP A 73 2.15 1.52 9.14
N THR A 74 2.34 2.18 7.98
CA THR A 74 1.26 2.89 7.29
C THR A 74 0.86 2.25 5.96
N CYS A 75 -0.42 2.39 5.59
CA CYS A 75 -0.91 1.92 4.30
C CYS A 75 -0.10 2.49 3.12
N ALA A 76 0.25 3.77 3.17
CA ALA A 76 0.99 4.46 2.12
C ALA A 76 2.39 3.86 1.88
N GLU A 77 3.10 3.48 2.96
CA GLU A 77 4.40 2.82 2.88
C GLU A 77 4.29 1.44 2.25
N ILE A 78 3.31 0.64 2.71
CA ILE A 78 3.03 -0.69 2.17
C ILE A 78 2.71 -0.56 0.68
N TRP A 79 1.79 0.34 0.32
CA TRP A 79 1.41 0.60 -1.06
C TRP A 79 2.61 0.97 -1.94
N SER A 80 3.47 1.87 -1.48
CA SER A 80 4.69 2.27 -2.18
C SER A 80 5.70 1.14 -2.32
N MET A 81 5.79 0.23 -1.34
CA MET A 81 6.66 -0.94 -1.43
C MET A 81 6.12 -1.96 -2.42
N LEU A 82 4.80 -2.20 -2.40
CA LEU A 82 4.11 -3.06 -3.36
C LEU A 82 4.33 -2.59 -4.79
N GLU A 83 4.20 -1.29 -5.04
CA GLU A 83 4.48 -0.70 -6.33
C GLU A 83 5.88 -1.06 -6.81
N ARG A 84 6.91 -0.79 -5.99
CA ARG A 84 8.30 -1.04 -6.35
C ARG A 84 8.57 -2.51 -6.63
N ARG A 85 8.07 -3.42 -5.79
CA ARG A 85 8.36 -4.86 -5.91
C ARG A 85 7.59 -5.55 -7.02
N LEU A 86 6.28 -5.30 -7.12
CA LEU A 86 5.46 -5.95 -8.14
C LEU A 86 5.71 -5.34 -9.54
N GLN A 87 6.08 -4.06 -9.64
CA GLN A 87 6.56 -3.52 -10.92
C GLN A 87 7.89 -4.15 -11.34
N ALA A 88 8.86 -4.28 -10.42
CA ALA A 88 10.13 -4.92 -10.73
C ALA A 88 9.93 -6.39 -11.17
N SER A 89 9.12 -7.17 -10.43
CA SER A 89 8.82 -8.56 -10.77
C SER A 89 8.15 -8.69 -12.14
N ASN A 90 7.17 -7.83 -12.45
CA ASN A 90 6.52 -7.85 -13.76
C ASN A 90 7.50 -7.51 -14.89
N ARG A 91 8.38 -6.51 -14.73
CA ARG A 91 9.39 -6.17 -15.74
C ARG A 91 10.37 -7.32 -15.95
N SER A 92 10.88 -7.94 -14.89
CA SER A 92 11.80 -9.08 -15.00
C SER A 92 11.16 -10.27 -15.70
N LYS A 93 9.90 -10.60 -15.39
CA LYS A 93 9.14 -11.66 -16.07
C LYS A 93 8.96 -11.38 -17.56
N VAL A 94 8.66 -10.13 -17.93
CA VAL A 94 8.54 -9.71 -19.34
C VAL A 94 9.88 -9.83 -20.07
N ILE A 95 10.99 -9.44 -19.43
CA ILE A 95 12.33 -9.56 -20.02
C ILE A 95 12.71 -11.04 -20.22
N GLN A 96 12.48 -11.89 -19.22
CA GLN A 96 12.69 -13.35 -19.34
C GLN A 96 11.88 -13.93 -20.50
N LEU A 97 10.59 -13.64 -20.58
CA LEU A 97 9.73 -14.10 -21.68
C LEU A 97 10.22 -13.63 -23.05
N LYS A 98 10.70 -12.38 -23.17
CA LYS A 98 11.30 -11.88 -24.42
C LYS A 98 12.58 -12.63 -24.78
N ASN A 99 13.44 -12.91 -23.81
CA ASN A 99 14.67 -13.67 -24.04
C ASN A 99 14.35 -15.11 -24.43
N ASP A 100 13.43 -15.78 -23.75
CA ASP A 100 13.02 -17.15 -24.08
C ASP A 100 12.46 -17.23 -25.50
N LEU A 101 11.60 -16.28 -25.91
CA LEU A 101 11.09 -16.18 -27.28
C LEU A 101 12.21 -15.95 -28.31
N HIS A 102 13.18 -15.08 -28.00
CA HIS A 102 14.35 -14.86 -28.87
C HIS A 102 15.20 -16.13 -29.01
N HIS A 103 15.37 -16.89 -27.94
CA HIS A 103 16.11 -18.15 -27.96
C HIS A 103 15.36 -19.26 -28.72
N ILE A 104 14.02 -19.29 -28.65
CA ILE A 104 13.18 -20.25 -29.40
C ILE A 104 13.20 -19.95 -30.90
N SER A 105 13.36 -18.69 -31.31
CA SER A 105 13.41 -18.30 -32.73
C SER A 105 14.78 -18.54 -33.41
N MET A 106 15.78 -19.02 -32.68
CA MET A 106 17.14 -19.30 -33.18
C MET A 106 17.48 -20.80 -33.17
N GLY A 107 16.47 -21.67 -33.16
CA GLY A 107 16.58 -23.13 -33.26
C GLY A 107 15.96 -23.68 -34.54
#